data_AF-A0A7S2SCQ8-F1
#
_entry.id   AF-A0A7S2SCQ8-F1
#
_cell.length_a   1.000
_cell.length_b   1.000
_cell.length_c   1.000
_cell.angle_alpha   90.00
_cell.angle_beta   90.00
_cell.angle_gamma   90.00
#
_symmetry.space_group_name_H-M   'P 1'
#
loop_
_entity.id
_entity.type
_entity.pdbx_description
1 polymer ?
#
loop_
_entity_poly.entity_id
_entity_poly.type
_entity_poly.pdbx_seq_one_letter_code
_entity_poly.pdbx_strand_id
1 'polypeptide(L)'
;CIIDAPRASGMLYDEQAEKDLSIGGPTGLFSKALRDTSKRIKVDSLRGMGLREESVWNEIICSCVDLATLNADDVMRQLESAGVDYVEGLASFPDSGGTQTLFVTQSDHSQLCFNIKNVLIATGSKPFRPAGIPFDGKRIFDSDSINTLSYLPKNVAITGSG
;
A
#
# COMPACT_ATOMS: atom_id res chain seq x y z
N CYS A 1 -20.88 4.50 -1.57
CA CYS A 1 -19.67 4.79 -2.35
C CYS A 1 -18.48 4.97 -1.41
N ILE A 2 -17.40 4.25 -1.66
CA ILE A 2 -16.07 4.52 -1.13
C ILE A 2 -15.26 5.16 -2.26
N ILE A 3 -14.48 6.19 -1.92
CA ILE A 3 -13.50 6.79 -2.83
C ILE A 3 -12.13 6.55 -2.23
N ASP A 4 -11.29 5.84 -2.96
CA ASP A 4 -9.93 5.53 -2.55
C ASP A 4 -8.91 6.17 -3.49
N ALA A 5 -7.83 6.69 -2.91
CA ALA A 5 -6.82 7.37 -3.70
C ALA A 5 -5.91 6.31 -4.35
N PRO A 6 -5.60 6.42 -5.66
CA PRO A 6 -4.62 5.55 -6.29
C PRO A 6 -3.28 5.76 -5.58
N ARG A 7 -2.78 4.76 -4.87
CA ARG A 7 -1.58 4.92 -4.02
C ARG A 7 -0.57 3.83 -4.11
N ALA A 8 -0.88 2.68 -4.71
CA ALA A 8 0.16 1.70 -4.88
C ALA A 8 1.25 2.22 -5.84
N SER A 9 2.43 2.47 -5.28
CA SER A 9 3.68 2.63 -6.02
C SER A 9 4.64 1.54 -5.55
N GLY A 10 5.46 1.02 -6.48
CA GLY A 10 6.33 -0.12 -6.22
C GLY A 10 5.58 -1.45 -6.21
N MET A 11 6.00 -2.38 -5.36
CA MET A 11 5.58 -3.80 -5.38
C MET A 11 4.09 -4.08 -5.04
N LEU A 12 3.32 -3.06 -4.65
CA LEU A 12 1.90 -3.20 -4.34
C LEU A 12 0.98 -2.74 -5.49
N TYR A 13 1.56 -2.35 -6.63
CA TYR A 13 0.81 -2.06 -7.85
C TYR A 13 0.97 -3.24 -8.79
N ASP A 14 -0.13 -3.88 -9.17
CA ASP A 14 -0.11 -4.90 -10.21
C ASP A 14 -0.17 -4.21 -11.58
N GLU A 15 0.98 -4.07 -12.23
CA GLU A 15 1.10 -3.48 -13.57
C GLU A 15 0.40 -4.33 -14.66
N GLN A 16 0.21 -5.63 -14.46
CA GLN A 16 -0.42 -6.51 -15.44
C GLN A 16 -1.95 -6.49 -15.33
N ALA A 17 -2.46 -6.33 -14.11
CA ALA A 17 -3.89 -6.21 -13.85
C ALA A 17 -4.39 -4.76 -13.74
N GLU A 18 -3.49 -3.77 -13.89
CA GLU A 18 -3.73 -2.34 -13.58
C GLU A 18 -4.45 -2.14 -12.24
N LYS A 19 -4.09 -2.95 -11.24
CA LYS A 19 -4.85 -3.06 -10.00
C LYS A 19 -4.05 -2.54 -8.80
N ASP A 20 -4.67 -1.64 -8.05
CA ASP A 20 -4.16 -1.22 -6.75
C ASP A 20 -4.39 -2.35 -5.71
N LEU A 21 -3.31 -2.99 -5.27
CA LEU A 21 -3.35 -4.04 -4.25
C LEU A 21 -3.36 -3.47 -2.82
N SER A 22 -3.41 -2.15 -2.66
CA SER A 22 -3.47 -1.47 -1.37
C SER A 22 -4.91 -1.25 -0.86
N ILE A 23 -5.94 -1.54 -1.65
CA ILE A 23 -7.33 -1.38 -1.23
C ILE A 23 -7.63 -2.17 0.06
N GLY A 24 -8.21 -1.47 1.04
CA GLY A 24 -8.52 -2.04 2.37
C GLY A 24 -7.31 -2.22 3.29
N GLY A 25 -6.12 -1.84 2.86
CA GLY A 25 -4.90 -1.84 3.66
C GLY A 25 -4.34 -0.42 3.80
N PRO A 26 -4.12 0.11 5.02
CA PRO A 26 -3.13 1.18 5.15
C PRO A 26 -1.77 0.65 4.67
N THR A 27 -0.80 1.54 4.47
CA THR A 27 0.60 1.25 4.10
C THR A 27 1.27 0.13 4.93
N GLY A 28 0.67 -0.28 6.04
CA GLY A 28 1.01 -1.47 6.81
C GLY A 28 0.58 -2.86 6.26
N LEU A 29 -0.14 -3.00 5.14
CA LEU A 29 -0.47 -4.33 4.59
C LEU A 29 0.79 -5.11 4.22
N PHE A 30 1.72 -4.47 3.49
CA PHE A 30 3.02 -5.07 3.17
C PHE A 30 3.81 -5.43 4.44
N SER A 31 3.81 -4.57 5.45
CA SER A 31 4.49 -4.87 6.73
C SER A 31 3.89 -6.08 7.45
N LYS A 32 2.56 -6.26 7.39
CA LYS A 32 1.89 -7.44 7.96
C LYS A 32 2.17 -8.69 7.14
N ALA A 33 2.16 -8.58 5.81
CA ALA A 33 2.51 -9.67 4.90
C ALA A 33 3.97 -10.10 5.14
N LEU A 34 4.91 -9.16 5.16
CA LEU A 34 6.32 -9.42 5.46
C LEU A 34 6.51 -10.07 6.83
N ARG A 35 5.76 -9.61 7.85
CA ARG A 35 5.76 -10.24 9.18
C ARG A 35 5.22 -11.67 9.15
N ASP A 36 4.20 -11.97 8.35
CA ASP A 36 3.71 -13.35 8.20
C ASP A 36 4.70 -14.22 7.44
N THR A 37 5.21 -13.72 6.31
CA THR A 37 6.23 -14.37 5.47
C THR A 37 7.47 -14.71 6.27
N SER A 38 7.97 -13.81 7.12
CA SER A 38 9.13 -14.06 8.00
C SER A 38 8.93 -15.19 9.01
N LYS A 39 7.69 -15.57 9.34
CA LYS A 39 7.40 -16.75 10.17
C LYS A 39 7.43 -18.05 9.38
N ARG A 40 7.17 -17.99 8.07
CA ARG A 40 7.09 -19.15 7.17
C ARG A 40 8.44 -19.46 6.52
N ILE A 41 9.15 -18.41 6.08
CA ILE A 41 10.41 -18.53 5.35
C ILE A 41 11.58 -18.44 6.34
N LYS A 42 12.35 -19.52 6.43
CA LYS A 42 13.60 -19.57 7.19
C LYS A 42 14.77 -19.24 6.28
N VAL A 43 15.19 -17.97 6.29
CA VAL A 43 16.33 -17.47 5.51
C VAL A 43 17.59 -18.32 5.71
N ASP A 44 17.90 -18.70 6.95
CA ASP A 44 19.09 -19.51 7.26
C ASP A 44 19.05 -20.91 6.63
N SER A 45 17.85 -21.51 6.55
CA SER A 45 17.68 -22.79 5.86
C SER A 45 17.91 -22.66 4.36
N LEU A 46 17.36 -21.60 3.74
CA LEU A 46 17.56 -21.33 2.31
C LEU A 46 19.03 -21.03 1.98
N ARG A 47 19.72 -20.28 2.85
CA ARG A 47 21.17 -20.06 2.77
C ARG A 47 21.96 -21.37 2.91
N GLY A 48 21.57 -22.23 3.84
CA GLY A 48 22.18 -23.55 4.04
C GLY A 48 22.03 -24.48 2.83
N MET A 49 20.98 -24.27 2.01
CA MET A 49 20.77 -24.97 0.73
C MET A 49 21.60 -24.38 -0.42
N GLY A 50 22.36 -23.30 -0.19
CA GLY A 50 23.18 -22.65 -1.21
C GLY A 50 22.41 -21.71 -2.14
N LEU A 51 21.19 -21.29 -1.77
CA LEU A 51 20.44 -20.32 -2.56
C LEU A 51 21.11 -18.94 -2.52
N ARG A 52 21.08 -18.24 -3.66
CA ARG A 52 21.58 -16.87 -3.77
C ARG A 52 20.66 -15.92 -3.00
N GLU A 53 21.23 -14.88 -2.39
CA GLU A 53 20.47 -13.86 -1.63
C GLU A 53 19.32 -13.25 -2.44
N GLU A 54 19.55 -12.99 -3.73
CA GLU A 54 18.53 -12.48 -4.64
C GLU A 54 17.33 -13.43 -4.77
N SER A 55 17.58 -14.74 -4.86
CA SER A 55 16.52 -15.74 -4.93
C SER A 55 15.74 -15.83 -3.63
N VAL A 56 16.43 -15.74 -2.48
CA VAL A 56 15.77 -15.71 -1.17
C VAL A 56 14.92 -14.46 -1.01
N TRP A 57 15.43 -13.30 -1.46
CA TRP A 57 14.68 -12.05 -1.41
C TRP A 57 13.44 -12.09 -2.31
N ASN A 58 13.59 -12.58 -3.54
CA ASN A 58 12.47 -12.72 -4.48
C ASN A 58 11.37 -13.61 -3.92
N GLU A 59 11.71 -14.74 -3.28
CA GLU A 59 10.72 -15.61 -2.63
C GLU A 59 9.94 -14.88 -1.52
N ILE A 60 10.64 -14.10 -0.69
CA ILE A 60 10.00 -13.29 0.37
C ILE A 60 9.03 -12.28 -0.24
N ILE A 61 9.47 -11.57 -1.28
CA ILE A 61 8.65 -10.55 -1.94
C ILE A 61 7.44 -11.17 -2.63
N CYS A 62 7.61 -12.23 -3.41
CA CYS A 62 6.51 -12.96 -4.03
C CYS A 62 5.47 -13.39 -2.99
N SER A 63 5.91 -13.99 -1.88
CA SER A 63 5.00 -14.38 -0.80
C SER A 63 4.27 -13.18 -0.17
N CYS A 64 4.89 -12.00 -0.09
CA CYS A 64 4.23 -10.80 0.42
C CYS A 64 3.17 -10.27 -0.56
N VAL A 65 3.50 -10.26 -1.86
CA VAL A 65 2.58 -9.85 -2.94
C VAL A 65 1.38 -10.78 -2.98
N ASP A 66 1.58 -12.09 -2.95
CA ASP A 66 0.49 -13.08 -2.93
C ASP A 66 -0.49 -12.83 -1.78
N LEU A 67 0.03 -12.60 -0.56
CA LEU A 67 -0.79 -12.28 0.60
C LEU A 67 -1.52 -10.94 0.44
N ALA A 68 -0.87 -9.92 -0.12
CA ALA A 68 -1.49 -8.63 -0.35
C ALA A 68 -2.64 -8.74 -1.37
N THR A 69 -2.42 -9.45 -2.49
CA THR A 69 -3.42 -9.71 -3.53
C THR A 69 -4.63 -10.43 -2.97
N LEU A 70 -4.42 -11.50 -2.19
CA LEU A 70 -5.53 -12.25 -1.58
C LEU A 70 -6.37 -11.37 -0.64
N ASN A 71 -5.74 -10.47 0.12
CA ASN A 71 -6.47 -9.53 0.98
C ASN A 71 -7.25 -8.49 0.17
N ALA A 72 -6.63 -7.90 -0.86
CA ALA A 72 -7.27 -6.90 -1.72
C ALA A 72 -8.49 -7.49 -2.45
N ASP A 73 -8.36 -8.71 -2.97
CA ASP A 73 -9.47 -9.43 -3.60
C ASP A 73 -10.61 -9.69 -2.63
N ASP A 74 -10.30 -10.07 -1.39
CA ASP A 74 -11.32 -10.32 -0.38
C ASP A 74 -12.07 -9.05 0.01
N VAL A 75 -11.36 -7.94 0.21
CA VAL A 75 -11.97 -6.63 0.48
C VAL A 75 -12.89 -6.22 -0.67
N MET A 76 -12.46 -6.37 -1.91
CA MET A 76 -13.28 -6.05 -3.08
C MET A 76 -14.56 -6.87 -3.12
N ARG A 77 -14.48 -8.19 -2.90
CA ARG A 77 -15.67 -9.05 -2.80
C ARG A 77 -16.60 -8.63 -1.68
N GLN A 78 -16.06 -8.24 -0.53
CA GLN A 78 -16.87 -7.77 0.60
C GLN A 78 -17.61 -6.48 0.25
N LEU A 79 -16.95 -5.51 -0.40
CA LEU A 79 -17.59 -4.27 -0.85
C LEU A 79 -18.71 -4.54 -1.85
N GLU A 80 -18.46 -5.40 -2.85
CA GLU A 80 -19.46 -5.80 -3.83
C GLU A 80 -20.66 -6.48 -3.15
N SER A 81 -20.41 -7.44 -2.25
CA SER A 81 -21.47 -8.14 -1.51
C SER A 81 -22.30 -7.22 -0.61
N ALA A 82 -21.69 -6.13 -0.13
CA ALA A 82 -22.36 -5.10 0.66
C ALA A 82 -23.10 -4.06 -0.20
N GLY A 83 -23.01 -4.15 -1.54
CA GLY A 83 -23.61 -3.18 -2.47
C GLY A 83 -22.96 -1.79 -2.38
N VAL A 84 -21.67 -1.74 -2.06
CA VAL A 84 -20.93 -0.48 -1.93
C VAL A 84 -20.19 -0.19 -3.23
N ASP A 85 -20.56 0.90 -3.91
CA ASP A 85 -19.80 1.37 -5.08
C ASP A 85 -18.38 1.76 -4.68
N TYR A 86 -17.40 1.34 -5.47
CA TYR A 86 -15.99 1.71 -5.33
C TYR A 86 -15.58 2.63 -6.47
N VAL A 87 -14.93 3.74 -6.13
CA VAL A 87 -14.40 4.71 -7.09
C VAL A 87 -12.95 5.00 -6.76
N GLU A 88 -12.07 4.82 -7.73
CA GLU A 88 -10.67 5.17 -7.60
C GLU A 88 -10.43 6.60 -8.07
N GLY A 89 -9.80 7.42 -7.23
CA GLY A 89 -9.43 8.79 -7.57
C GLY A 89 -9.19 9.69 -6.36
N LEU A 90 -8.61 10.86 -6.62
CA LEU A 90 -8.38 11.85 -5.58
C LEU A 90 -9.64 12.69 -5.35
N ALA A 91 -10.26 12.54 -4.18
CA ALA A 91 -11.42 13.32 -3.79
C ALA A 91 -11.03 14.70 -3.24
N SER A 92 -11.74 15.75 -3.65
CA SER A 92 -11.62 17.10 -3.13
C SER A 92 -12.98 17.78 -3.00
N PHE A 93 -13.09 18.66 -2.00
CA PHE A 93 -14.21 19.59 -1.88
C PHE A 93 -13.93 20.86 -2.70
N PRO A 94 -14.97 21.59 -3.13
CA PRO A 94 -14.81 22.89 -3.77
C PRO A 94 -14.05 23.87 -2.87
N ASP A 95 -13.13 24.67 -3.45
CA ASP A 95 -12.36 25.71 -2.73
C ASP A 95 -13.25 26.79 -2.10
N SER A 96 -14.42 27.03 -2.70
CA SER A 96 -15.45 27.91 -2.15
C SER A 96 -16.82 27.26 -2.31
N GLY A 97 -17.53 27.10 -1.20
CA GLY A 97 -18.93 26.65 -1.20
C GLY A 97 -19.14 25.16 -0.93
N GLY A 98 -19.27 24.83 0.36
CA GLY A 98 -20.07 23.71 0.85
C GLY A 98 -19.44 22.32 0.79
N THR A 99 -20.02 21.41 1.58
CA THR A 99 -19.64 19.99 1.66
C THR A 99 -20.66 19.09 0.94
N GLN A 100 -21.51 19.66 0.09
CA GLN A 100 -22.59 18.95 -0.61
C GLN A 100 -22.17 18.42 -1.98
N THR A 101 -21.05 18.92 -2.50
CA THR A 101 -20.48 18.48 -3.77
C THR A 101 -19.07 17.98 -3.52
N LEU A 102 -18.73 16.86 -4.15
CA LEU A 102 -17.41 16.24 -4.08
C LEU A 102 -16.91 16.01 -5.51
N PHE A 103 -15.69 16.44 -5.79
CA PHE A 103 -15.00 16.17 -7.04
C PHE A 103 -14.05 15.01 -6.84
N VAL A 104 -13.99 14.09 -7.80
CA VAL A 104 -13.02 13.00 -7.81
C VAL A 104 -12.22 13.07 -9.11
N THR A 105 -10.93 13.34 -8.99
CA THR A 105 -10.01 13.35 -10.13
C THR A 105 -9.44 11.95 -10.33
N GLN A 106 -9.68 11.36 -11.49
CA GLN A 106 -9.17 10.03 -11.86
C GLN A 106 -7.73 10.12 -12.41
N SER A 107 -7.09 8.97 -12.60
CA SER A 107 -5.70 8.86 -13.10
C SER A 107 -5.53 9.43 -14.52
N ASP A 108 -6.57 9.38 -15.35
CA ASP A 108 -6.62 9.96 -16.69
C ASP A 108 -6.92 11.47 -16.72
N HIS A 109 -6.91 12.12 -15.54
CA HIS A 109 -7.29 13.52 -15.31
C HIS A 109 -8.76 13.87 -15.57
N SER A 110 -9.62 12.87 -15.83
CA SER A 110 -11.06 13.11 -15.84
C SER A 110 -11.56 13.43 -14.44
N GLN A 111 -12.67 14.18 -14.36
CA GLN A 111 -13.26 14.60 -13.10
C GLN A 111 -14.70 14.13 -13.00
N LEU A 112 -14.98 13.35 -11.96
CA LEU A 112 -16.33 12.96 -11.58
C LEU A 112 -16.87 13.94 -10.53
N CYS A 113 -18.18 14.20 -10.58
CA CYS A 113 -18.86 15.09 -9.64
C CYS A 113 -19.98 14.34 -8.94
N PHE A 114 -19.97 14.37 -7.61
CA PHE A 114 -20.95 13.69 -6.76
C PHE A 114 -21.70 14.69 -5.88
N ASN A 115 -23.01 14.54 -5.80
CA ASN A 115 -23.82 15.20 -4.79
C ASN A 115 -23.93 14.30 -3.55
N ILE A 116 -23.52 14.81 -2.41
CA ILE A 116 -23.38 14.05 -1.16
C ILE A 116 -24.27 14.64 -0.06
N LYS A 117 -24.93 13.75 0.69
CA LYS A 117 -25.72 14.14 1.87
C LYS A 117 -24.90 14.07 3.15
N ASN A 118 -24.09 13.02 3.28
CA ASN A 118 -23.21 12.76 4.41
C ASN A 118 -21.85 12.31 3.87
N VAL A 119 -20.80 12.59 4.61
CA VAL A 119 -19.43 12.21 4.26
C VAL A 119 -18.67 11.73 5.49
N LEU A 120 -17.95 10.62 5.34
CA LEU A 120 -17.00 10.13 6.32
C LEU A 120 -15.60 10.33 5.75
N ILE A 121 -14.77 11.12 6.44
CA ILE A 121 -13.38 11.35 6.05
C ILE A 121 -12.49 10.33 6.76
N ALA A 122 -11.85 9.46 5.99
CA ALA A 122 -10.99 8.38 6.48
C ALA A 122 -9.66 8.31 5.72
N THR A 123 -9.05 9.46 5.42
CA THR A 123 -7.86 9.60 4.55
C THR A 123 -6.53 9.12 5.18
N GLY A 124 -6.56 8.62 6.41
CA GLY A 124 -5.40 8.07 7.10
C GLY A 124 -4.36 9.11 7.52
N SER A 125 -3.11 8.67 7.67
CA SER A 125 -1.95 9.48 8.08
C SER A 125 -0.78 9.30 7.13
N LYS A 126 0.30 10.06 7.33
CA LYS A 126 1.59 9.89 6.64
C LYS A 126 2.71 9.77 7.67
N PRO A 127 3.78 9.00 7.40
CA PRO A 127 4.92 8.86 8.31
C PRO A 127 5.60 10.22 8.53
N PHE A 128 6.02 10.46 9.77
CA PHE A 128 6.80 11.64 10.10
C PHE A 128 8.22 11.50 9.56
N ARG A 129 8.66 12.49 8.76
CA ARG A 129 10.03 12.58 8.23
C ARG A 129 10.75 13.76 8.90
N PRO A 130 11.63 13.53 9.90
CA PRO A 130 12.39 14.58 10.55
C PRO A 130 13.29 15.34 9.56
N ALA A 131 13.45 16.65 9.79
CA ALA A 131 14.40 17.46 9.02
C ALA A 131 15.84 16.93 9.21
N GLY A 132 16.60 16.87 8.11
CA GLY A 132 18.00 16.41 8.12
C GLY A 132 18.21 14.91 7.91
N ILE A 133 17.15 14.10 7.87
CA ILE A 133 17.25 12.67 7.52
C ILE A 133 16.95 12.47 6.03
N PRO A 134 17.90 11.94 5.23
CA PRO A 134 17.69 11.76 3.80
C PRO A 134 16.99 10.42 3.50
N PHE A 135 15.67 10.43 3.40
CA PHE A 135 14.88 9.29 2.93
C PHE A 135 15.14 9.07 1.43
N ASP A 136 16.15 8.26 1.12
CA ASP A 136 16.73 8.11 -0.22
C ASP A 136 16.17 6.93 -1.03
N GLY A 137 15.32 6.10 -0.42
CA GLY A 137 14.78 4.88 -1.03
C GLY A 137 15.83 3.80 -1.29
N LYS A 138 17.04 3.92 -0.70
CA LYS A 138 18.14 2.95 -0.86
C LYS A 138 18.59 2.37 0.47
N ARG A 139 18.73 3.21 1.48
CA ARG A 139 19.27 2.85 2.81
C ARG A 139 18.42 3.37 3.95
N ILE A 140 17.69 4.46 3.75
CA ILE A 140 16.80 5.04 4.75
C ILE A 140 15.37 4.97 4.21
N PHE A 141 14.54 4.21 4.94
CA PHE A 141 13.16 3.91 4.59
C PHE A 141 12.24 4.34 5.73
N ASP A 142 10.99 4.66 5.39
CA ASP A 142 9.90 4.77 6.35
C ASP A 142 8.90 3.62 6.12
N SER A 143 7.78 3.63 6.87
CA SER A 143 6.73 2.61 6.74
C SER A 143 6.12 2.53 5.35
N ASP A 144 6.11 3.64 4.61
CA ASP A 144 5.47 3.72 3.31
C ASP A 144 6.44 3.33 2.20
N SER A 145 7.73 3.61 2.35
CA SER A 145 8.75 3.31 1.33
C SER A 145 9.44 1.96 1.51
N ILE A 146 9.27 1.27 2.64
CA ILE A 146 9.91 -0.03 2.90
C ILE A 146 9.52 -1.11 1.88
N ASN A 147 8.34 -0.98 1.25
CA ASN A 147 7.89 -1.86 0.18
C ASN A 147 8.73 -1.76 -1.11
N THR A 148 9.58 -0.74 -1.23
CA THR A 148 10.52 -0.55 -2.36
C THR A 148 11.90 -1.14 -2.08
N LEU A 149 12.12 -1.74 -0.91
CA LEU A 149 13.37 -2.41 -0.56
C LEU A 149 13.66 -3.53 -1.57
N SER A 150 14.83 -3.48 -2.20
CA SER A 150 15.19 -4.38 -3.32
C SER A 150 16.17 -5.49 -2.95
N TYR A 151 16.51 -5.61 -1.66
CA TYR A 151 17.49 -6.59 -1.19
C TYR A 151 17.20 -7.02 0.25
N LEU A 152 17.68 -8.21 0.62
CA LEU A 152 17.65 -8.67 2.00
C LEU A 152 18.75 -7.97 2.83
N PRO A 153 18.41 -7.10 3.80
CA PRO A 153 19.41 -6.37 4.56
C PRO A 153 20.15 -7.30 5.52
N LYS A 154 21.48 -7.13 5.61
CA LYS A 154 22.31 -7.88 6.57
C LYS A 154 22.13 -7.41 8.00
N ASN A 155 21.93 -6.09 8.17
CA ASN A 155 21.73 -5.43 9.45
C ASN A 155 20.65 -4.37 9.27
N VAL A 156 19.82 -4.19 10.29
CA VAL A 156 18.75 -3.19 10.31
C VAL A 156 18.87 -2.39 11.60
N ALA A 157 18.83 -1.07 11.47
CA ALA A 157 18.66 -0.17 12.61
C ALA A 157 17.23 0.39 12.55
N ILE A 158 16.50 0.31 13.65
CA ILE A 158 15.13 0.81 13.77
C ILE A 158 15.18 2.02 14.70
N THR A 159 14.60 3.13 14.26
CA THR A 159 14.46 4.37 15.04
C THR A 159 12.98 4.66 15.23
N GLY A 160 12.57 4.86 16.50
CA GLY A 160 11.17 4.82 16.92
C GLY A 160 10.77 3.43 17.44
N SER A 161 10.09 3.40 18.57
CA SER A 161 9.70 2.17 19.29
C SER A 161 8.21 1.83 19.13
N GLY A 162 7.63 2.23 17.99
CA GLY A 162 6.21 2.05 17.68
C GLY A 162 5.91 0.74 16.96
#